data_AF-A0A3S4TG93-F1
#
_entry.id   AF-A0A3S4TG93-F1
#
_cell.length_a   1.000
_cell.length_b   1.000
_cell.length_c   1.000
_cell.angle_alpha   90.00
_cell.angle_beta   90.00
_cell.angle_gamma   90.00
#
_symmetry.space_group_name_H-M   'P 1'
#
loop_
_entity.id
_entity.type
_entity.pdbx_description
1 polymer ?
#
loop_
_entity_poly.entity_id
_entity_poly.type
_entity_poly.pdbx_seq_one_letter_code
_entity_poly.pdbx_strand_id
1 'polypeptide(L)'
;MEQIQRPFLSLALSSVAAALILSFSVMAVAVMSTLMIDLQQPLLARFAMALVYPLGFIICIMSGTELFTEHTATAVYPVLEGKADRLQLLRLWAIVFSGNMLGAIVGALLLTATDQVIQAERGYIHIAHHLVEYGNFSLLFSAVLAGWLMALGGWLVLATTPL
;
A
#
# COMPACT_ATOMS: atom_id res chain seq x y z
N MET A 1 -11.05 16.61 -9.50
CA MET A 1 -11.92 17.61 -8.85
C MET A 1 -12.63 17.00 -7.63
N GLU A 2 -13.26 15.82 -7.75
CA GLU A 2 -13.99 15.17 -6.65
C GLU A 2 -13.19 14.97 -5.36
N GLN A 3 -11.96 14.45 -5.42
CA GLN A 3 -11.16 14.20 -4.21
C GLN A 3 -10.72 15.46 -3.45
N ILE A 4 -10.42 16.56 -4.15
CA ILE A 4 -9.94 17.81 -3.54
C ILE A 4 -11.07 18.53 -2.77
N GLN A 5 -12.31 18.32 -3.20
CA GLN A 5 -13.51 18.90 -2.60
C GLN A 5 -14.15 18.00 -1.53
N ARG A 6 -13.65 16.77 -1.34
CA ARG A 6 -14.18 15.85 -0.32
C ARG A 6 -13.95 16.40 1.09
N PRO A 7 -14.92 16.20 2.00
CA PRO A 7 -14.78 16.63 3.38
C PRO A 7 -13.64 15.88 4.06
N PHE A 8 -12.88 16.60 4.90
CA PHE A 8 -11.69 16.11 5.60
C PHE A 8 -11.90 14.73 6.25
N LEU A 9 -13.00 14.56 7.00
CA LEU A 9 -13.29 13.31 7.71
C LEU A 9 -13.49 12.12 6.77
N SER A 10 -14.10 12.32 5.60
CA SER A 10 -14.31 11.25 4.63
C SER A 10 -12.98 10.77 4.04
N LEU A 11 -12.10 11.71 3.69
CA LEU A 11 -10.73 11.41 3.22
C LEU A 11 -9.92 10.69 4.30
N ALA A 12 -9.92 11.22 5.53
CA ALA A 12 -9.19 10.62 6.65
C ALA A 12 -9.66 9.20 6.94
N LEU A 13 -10.97 8.97 7.09
CA LEU A 13 -11.52 7.64 7.36
C LEU A 13 -11.27 6.67 6.20
N SER A 14 -11.42 7.12 4.95
CA SER A 14 -11.13 6.28 3.77
C SER A 14 -9.65 5.90 3.71
N SER A 15 -8.74 6.83 4.02
CA SER A 15 -7.30 6.56 4.03
C SER A 15 -6.87 5.63 5.17
N VAL A 16 -7.50 5.72 6.35
CA VAL A 16 -7.29 4.73 7.43
C VAL A 16 -7.78 3.36 7.00
N ALA A 17 -8.97 3.27 6.41
CA ALA A 17 -9.53 2.03 5.91
C ALA A 17 -8.64 1.39 4.83
N ALA A 18 -8.07 2.19 3.91
CA ALA A 18 -7.14 1.74 2.89
C ALA A 18 -5.94 0.97 3.48
N ALA A 19 -5.31 1.54 4.51
CA ALA A 19 -4.15 0.93 5.14
C ALA A 19 -4.52 -0.29 6.01
N LEU A 20 -5.69 -0.30 6.65
CA LEU A 20 -6.20 -1.49 7.35
C LEU A 20 -6.46 -2.64 6.36
N ILE A 21 -7.05 -2.34 5.22
CA ILE A 21 -7.26 -3.31 4.13
C ILE A 21 -5.91 -3.85 3.63
N LEU A 22 -4.92 -2.96 3.41
CA LEU A 22 -3.58 -3.35 2.98
C LEU A 22 -2.86 -4.25 4.01
N SER A 23 -3.19 -4.11 5.30
CA SER A 23 -2.63 -4.95 6.37
C SER A 23 -2.99 -6.44 6.20
N PHE A 24 -4.14 -6.77 5.60
CA PHE A 24 -4.46 -8.16 5.26
C PHE A 24 -3.54 -8.74 4.18
N SER A 25 -3.04 -7.90 3.26
CA SER A 25 -2.04 -8.35 2.31
C SER A 25 -0.70 -8.60 3.00
N VAL A 26 -0.30 -7.72 3.94
CA VAL A 26 0.92 -7.94 4.74
C VAL A 26 0.83 -9.25 5.52
N MET A 27 -0.33 -9.54 6.11
CA MET A 27 -0.61 -10.82 6.75
C MET A 27 -0.43 -12.01 5.79
N ALA A 28 -1.03 -11.95 4.60
CA ALA A 28 -0.90 -13.04 3.61
C ALA A 28 0.56 -13.27 3.19
N VAL A 29 1.31 -12.19 2.94
CA VAL A 29 2.74 -12.25 2.59
C VAL A 29 3.57 -12.80 3.76
N ALA A 30 3.26 -12.42 5.00
CA ALA A 30 3.96 -12.92 6.19
C ALA A 30 3.67 -14.39 6.49
N VAL A 31 2.43 -14.85 6.32
CA VAL A 31 2.08 -16.27 6.43
C VAL A 31 2.87 -17.06 5.39
N MET A 32 2.85 -16.62 4.12
CA MET A 32 3.62 -17.27 3.06
C MET A 32 5.13 -17.27 3.38
N SER A 33 5.68 -16.15 3.82
CA SER A 33 7.08 -16.04 4.21
C SER A 33 7.44 -17.01 5.34
N THR A 34 6.57 -17.15 6.34
CA THR A 34 6.79 -18.07 7.47
C THR A 34 6.87 -19.51 6.99
N LEU A 35 5.94 -19.93 6.12
CA LEU A 35 5.95 -21.26 5.53
C LEU A 35 7.22 -21.49 4.71
N MET A 36 7.65 -20.50 3.91
CA MET A 36 8.80 -20.66 3.02
C MET A 36 10.16 -20.67 3.72
N ILE A 37 10.28 -20.04 4.89
CA ILE A 37 11.52 -20.05 5.70
C ILE A 37 11.92 -21.48 6.05
N ASP A 38 10.96 -22.32 6.45
CA ASP A 38 11.24 -23.68 6.88
C ASP A 38 11.59 -24.63 5.72
N LEU A 39 11.14 -24.32 4.49
CA LEU A 39 11.41 -25.16 3.31
C LEU A 39 12.84 -25.03 2.78
N GLN A 40 13.60 -23.99 3.14
CA GLN A 40 14.98 -23.74 2.68
C GLN A 40 15.17 -23.78 1.14
N GLN A 41 14.10 -23.53 0.38
CA GLN A 41 14.12 -23.52 -1.09
C GLN A 41 13.96 -22.09 -1.61
N PRO A 42 15.08 -21.37 -1.85
CA PRO A 42 15.03 -19.93 -2.17
C PRO A 42 14.31 -19.63 -3.48
N LEU A 43 14.39 -20.51 -4.48
CA LEU A 43 13.68 -20.33 -5.74
C LEU A 43 12.16 -20.41 -5.53
N LEU A 44 11.70 -21.44 -4.82
CA LEU A 44 10.29 -21.64 -4.51
C LEU A 44 9.74 -20.48 -3.66
N ALA A 45 10.50 -20.03 -2.66
CA ALA A 45 10.16 -18.88 -1.84
C ALA A 45 9.95 -17.61 -2.68
N ARG A 46 10.86 -17.33 -3.63
CA ARG A 46 10.73 -16.17 -4.54
C ARG A 46 9.50 -16.27 -5.43
N PHE A 47 9.21 -17.45 -5.99
CA PHE A 47 8.01 -17.67 -6.79
C PHE A 47 6.73 -17.51 -5.97
N ALA A 48 6.68 -18.08 -4.76
CA ALA A 48 5.53 -17.97 -3.87
C ALA A 48 5.25 -16.51 -3.49
N MET A 49 6.30 -15.76 -3.11
CA MET A 49 6.17 -14.34 -2.80
C MET A 49 5.71 -13.53 -4.03
N ALA A 50 6.26 -13.82 -5.22
CA ALA A 50 5.84 -13.14 -6.46
C ALA A 50 4.36 -13.36 -6.83
N LEU A 51 3.74 -14.45 -6.37
CA LEU A 51 2.31 -14.71 -6.55
C LEU A 51 1.44 -14.01 -5.49
N VAL A 52 1.95 -13.87 -4.26
CA VAL A 52 1.19 -13.29 -3.14
C VAL A 52 1.28 -11.76 -3.11
N TYR A 53 2.43 -11.16 -3.47
CA TYR A 53 2.63 -9.71 -3.47
C TYR A 53 1.58 -8.93 -4.31
N PRO A 54 1.19 -9.38 -5.52
CA PRO A 54 0.15 -8.73 -6.30
C PRO A 54 -1.23 -8.67 -5.63
N LEU A 55 -1.50 -9.52 -4.63
CA LEU A 55 -2.77 -9.50 -3.91
C LEU A 55 -3.01 -8.15 -3.22
N GLY A 56 -1.99 -7.59 -2.58
CA GLY A 56 -2.10 -6.27 -1.93
C GLY A 56 -2.34 -5.16 -2.93
N PHE A 57 -1.76 -5.28 -4.12
CA PHE A 57 -1.98 -4.35 -5.21
C PHE A 57 -3.42 -4.38 -5.72
N ILE A 58 -3.92 -5.58 -6.01
CA ILE A 58 -5.29 -5.80 -6.49
C ILE A 58 -6.29 -5.30 -5.46
N ILE A 59 -6.11 -5.67 -4.18
CA ILE A 59 -6.99 -5.24 -3.10
C ILE A 59 -6.99 -3.71 -2.97
N CYS A 60 -5.84 -3.06 -3.08
CA CYS A 60 -5.75 -1.60 -3.05
C CYS A 60 -6.62 -0.97 -4.14
N ILE A 61 -6.37 -1.34 -5.40
CA ILE A 61 -7.07 -0.73 -6.54
C ILE A 61 -8.58 -1.04 -6.48
N MET A 62 -8.95 -2.28 -6.17
CA MET A 62 -10.35 -2.70 -6.11
C MET A 62 -11.12 -2.06 -4.94
N SER A 63 -10.43 -1.69 -3.86
CA SER A 63 -11.10 -1.11 -2.68
C SER A 63 -11.70 0.26 -2.95
N GLY A 64 -11.23 1.00 -3.97
CA GLY A 64 -11.63 2.38 -4.22
C GLY A 64 -11.36 3.31 -3.03
N THR A 65 -10.45 2.92 -2.13
CA THR A 65 -10.08 3.69 -0.95
C THR A 65 -8.90 4.62 -1.22
N GLU A 66 -8.70 5.59 -0.33
CA GLU A 66 -7.68 6.63 -0.50
C GLU A 66 -6.30 6.13 -0.04
N LEU A 67 -5.59 5.39 -0.89
CA LEU A 67 -4.17 5.06 -0.68
C LEU A 67 -3.26 6.15 -1.26
N PHE A 68 -2.29 6.58 -0.46
CA PHE A 68 -1.35 7.65 -0.80
C PHE A 68 -0.64 7.36 -2.13
N THR A 69 -0.06 6.17 -2.31
CA THR A 69 0.72 5.84 -3.51
C THR A 69 -0.09 5.83 -4.80
N GLU A 70 -1.39 5.56 -4.72
CA GLU A 70 -2.29 5.56 -5.87
C GLU A 70 -2.72 6.98 -6.24
N HIS A 71 -3.23 7.73 -5.26
CA HIS A 71 -3.79 9.07 -5.49
C HIS A 71 -2.75 10.20 -5.54
N THR A 72 -1.48 9.90 -5.22
CA THR A 72 -0.39 10.89 -5.33
C THR A 72 -0.23 11.40 -6.76
N ALA A 73 -0.21 10.51 -7.75
CA ALA A 73 0.00 10.88 -9.15
C ALA A 73 -1.23 11.60 -9.74
N THR A 74 -2.43 11.10 -9.43
CA THR A 74 -3.68 11.67 -9.94
C THR A 74 -3.97 13.06 -9.38
N ALA A 75 -3.60 13.32 -8.12
CA ALA A 75 -3.76 14.63 -7.48
C ALA A 75 -2.87 15.74 -8.07
N VAL A 76 -1.79 15.39 -8.78
CA VAL A 76 -0.91 16.38 -9.43
C VAL A 76 -1.56 16.98 -10.69
N TYR A 77 -2.38 16.23 -11.42
CA TYR A 77 -2.98 16.70 -12.68
C TYR A 77 -3.78 18.00 -12.54
N PRO A 78 -4.70 18.16 -11.57
CA PRO A 78 -5.44 19.41 -11.39
C PRO A 78 -4.55 20.63 -11.13
N VAL A 79 -3.38 20.45 -10.50
CA VAL A 79 -2.42 21.53 -10.26
C VAL A 79 -1.70 21.91 -11.55
N LEU A 80 -1.31 20.92 -12.37
CA LEU A 80 -0.70 21.16 -13.68
C LEU A 80 -1.67 21.85 -14.65
N GLU A 81 -2.96 21.53 -14.57
CA GLU A 81 -4.02 22.18 -15.35
C GLU A 81 -4.43 23.56 -14.81
N GLY A 82 -3.84 24.04 -13.71
CA GLY A 82 -4.20 25.32 -13.08
C GLY A 82 -5.58 25.33 -12.40
N LYS A 83 -6.19 24.16 -12.20
CA LYS A 83 -7.52 23.98 -11.59
C LYS A 83 -7.48 23.83 -10.06
N ALA A 84 -6.29 23.62 -9.48
CA ALA A 84 -6.07 23.52 -8.04
C ALA A 84 -4.75 24.18 -7.63
N ASP A 85 -4.68 24.66 -6.40
CA ASP A 85 -3.46 25.28 -5.86
C ASP A 85 -2.52 24.25 -5.22
N ARG A 86 -1.22 24.55 -5.20
CA ARG A 86 -0.17 23.71 -4.59
C ARG A 86 -0.44 23.46 -3.09
N LEU A 87 -1.04 24.42 -2.39
CA LEU A 87 -1.43 24.25 -0.98
C LEU A 87 -2.56 23.21 -0.81
N GLN A 88 -3.49 23.13 -1.76
CA GLN A 88 -4.57 22.15 -1.73
C GLN A 88 -4.04 20.73 -1.97
N LEU A 89 -3.06 20.59 -2.86
CA LEU A 89 -2.33 19.33 -3.09
C LEU A 89 -1.59 18.88 -1.83
N LEU A 90 -0.79 19.76 -1.23
CA LEU A 90 -0.06 19.46 0.01
C LEU A 90 -1.00 19.07 1.15
N ARG A 91 -2.14 19.76 1.29
CA ARG A 91 -3.18 19.41 2.27
C ARG A 91 -3.69 18.00 2.04
N LEU A 92 -4.04 17.65 0.80
CA LEU A 92 -4.53 16.31 0.46
C LEU A 92 -3.50 15.24 0.79
N TRP A 93 -2.25 15.43 0.37
CA TRP A 93 -1.15 14.51 0.65
C TRP A 93 -0.91 14.32 2.14
N ALA A 94 -0.88 15.40 2.92
CA ALA A 94 -0.69 15.32 4.36
C ALA A 94 -1.81 14.52 5.05
N ILE A 95 -3.06 14.73 4.65
CA ILE A 95 -4.23 14.02 5.21
C ILE A 95 -4.14 12.53 4.90
N VAL A 96 -3.98 12.17 3.61
CA VAL A 96 -4.00 10.78 3.16
C VAL A 96 -2.79 10.02 3.71
N PHE A 97 -1.60 10.63 3.69
CA PHE A 97 -0.40 10.03 4.27
C PHE A 97 -0.57 9.76 5.78
N SER A 98 -1.07 10.74 6.53
CA SER A 98 -1.26 10.59 7.98
C SER A 98 -2.31 9.53 8.30
N GLY A 99 -3.40 9.46 7.53
CA GLY A 99 -4.43 8.44 7.70
C GLY A 99 -3.94 7.04 7.33
N ASN A 100 -3.17 6.89 6.25
CA ASN A 100 -2.54 5.61 5.92
C ASN A 100 -1.55 5.17 7.02
N MET A 101 -0.75 6.09 7.58
CA MET A 101 0.17 5.78 8.67
C MET A 101 -0.58 5.31 9.92
N LEU A 102 -1.66 6.02 10.30
CA LEU A 102 -2.52 5.60 11.42
C LEU A 102 -3.15 4.24 11.18
N GLY A 103 -3.69 3.99 9.98
CA GLY A 103 -4.26 2.70 9.63
C GLY A 103 -3.23 1.57 9.63
N ALA A 104 -1.99 1.84 9.19
CA ALA A 104 -0.90 0.86 9.23
C ALA A 104 -0.48 0.54 10.68
N ILE A 105 -0.42 1.53 11.57
CA ILE A 105 -0.14 1.31 12.99
C ILE A 105 -1.23 0.46 13.63
N VAL A 106 -2.51 0.80 13.41
CA VAL A 106 -3.64 0.03 13.93
C VAL A 106 -3.64 -1.39 13.36
N GLY A 107 -3.39 -1.54 12.06
CA GLY A 107 -3.27 -2.84 11.40
C GLY A 107 -2.15 -3.69 12.00
N ALA A 108 -0.96 -3.12 12.19
CA ALA A 108 0.15 -3.79 12.84
C ALA A 108 -0.21 -4.24 14.27
N LEU A 109 -0.85 -3.38 15.07
CA LEU A 109 -1.31 -3.74 16.42
C LEU A 109 -2.31 -4.90 16.41
N LEU A 110 -3.27 -4.91 15.47
CA LEU A 110 -4.22 -6.00 15.32
C LEU A 110 -3.54 -7.31 14.92
N LEU A 111 -2.60 -7.26 13.97
CA LEU A 111 -1.86 -8.43 13.53
C LEU A 111 -0.99 -9.00 14.66
N THR A 112 -0.31 -8.15 15.43
CA THR A 112 0.45 -8.59 16.62
C THR A 112 -0.46 -9.16 17.69
N ALA A 113 -1.63 -8.55 17.96
CA ALA A 113 -2.57 -9.05 18.96
C ALA A 113 -3.21 -10.39 18.56
N THR A 114 -3.29 -10.69 17.27
CA THR A 114 -3.88 -11.92 16.72
C THR A 114 -2.85 -12.98 16.33
N ASP A 115 -1.56 -12.73 16.57
CA ASP A 115 -0.48 -13.62 16.12
C ASP A 115 -0.54 -15.01 16.76
N GLN A 116 -1.10 -15.16 17.97
CA GLN A 116 -1.32 -16.49 18.56
C GLN A 116 -2.17 -17.42 17.68
N VAL A 117 -3.04 -16.84 16.83
CA VAL A 117 -3.90 -17.56 15.89
C VAL A 117 -3.26 -17.64 14.50
N ILE A 118 -2.71 -16.52 14.01
CA ILE A 118 -2.17 -16.43 12.63
C ILE A 118 -0.79 -17.10 12.52
N GLN A 119 0.01 -17.03 13.58
CA GLN A 119 1.35 -17.60 13.71
C GLN A 119 2.31 -17.14 12.58
N ALA A 120 2.35 -15.83 12.32
CA ALA A 120 3.12 -15.24 11.23
C ALA A 120 4.24 -14.29 11.70
N GLU A 121 4.50 -14.21 13.01
CA GLU A 121 5.57 -13.40 13.63
C GLU A 121 6.89 -13.46 12.87
N ARG A 122 7.38 -14.67 12.58
CA ARG A 122 8.65 -14.87 11.86
C ARG A 122 8.64 -14.25 10.47
N GLY A 123 7.53 -14.37 9.76
CA GLY A 123 7.33 -13.75 8.45
C GLY A 123 7.32 -12.23 8.53
N TYR A 124 6.61 -11.64 9.50
CA TYR A 124 6.61 -10.19 9.70
C TYR A 124 8.02 -9.65 9.95
N ILE A 125 8.77 -10.30 10.85
CA ILE A 125 10.14 -9.94 11.20
C ILE A 125 11.07 -10.10 9.99
N HIS A 126 10.94 -11.21 9.24
CA HIS A 126 11.75 -11.46 8.06
C HIS A 126 11.57 -10.38 6.98
N ILE A 127 10.32 -10.01 6.69
CA ILE A 127 10.00 -8.94 5.74
C ILE A 127 10.54 -7.60 6.24
N ALA A 128 10.39 -7.29 7.53
CA ALA A 128 10.87 -6.05 8.12
C ALA A 128 12.40 -5.91 8.02
N HIS A 129 13.16 -6.95 8.38
CA HIS A 129 14.61 -6.95 8.21
C HIS A 129 15.02 -6.75 6.76
N HIS A 130 14.39 -7.48 5.84
CA HIS A 130 14.67 -7.35 4.41
C HIS A 130 14.46 -5.92 3.90
N LEU A 131 13.48 -5.19 4.41
CA LEU A 131 13.21 -3.81 3.99
C LEU A 131 14.24 -2.80 4.53
N VAL A 132 14.79 -3.03 5.72
CA VAL A 132 15.68 -2.08 6.41
C VAL A 132 17.16 -2.28 6.04
N GLU A 133 17.52 -3.43 5.49
CA GLU A 133 18.90 -3.75 5.09
C GLU A 133 19.40 -3.00 3.84
N TYR A 134 18.50 -2.50 3.00
CA TYR A 134 18.88 -1.83 1.75
C TYR A 134 19.36 -0.39 1.95
N GLY A 135 20.38 0.02 1.19
CA GLY A 135 20.84 1.40 1.17
C GLY A 135 19.79 2.37 0.60
N ASN A 136 19.79 3.62 1.09
CA ASN A 136 18.80 4.65 0.78
C ASN A 136 18.56 4.86 -0.73
N PHE A 137 19.61 4.85 -1.55
CA PHE A 137 19.48 5.02 -3.00
C PHE A 137 18.77 3.85 -3.67
N SER A 138 19.08 2.61 -3.26
CA SER A 138 18.41 1.41 -3.79
C SER A 138 16.93 1.42 -3.44
N LEU A 139 16.61 1.80 -2.19
CA LEU A 139 15.24 1.92 -1.72
C LEU A 139 14.47 3.00 -2.50
N LEU A 140 15.10 4.14 -2.78
CA LEU A 140 14.50 5.23 -3.55
C LEU A 140 14.14 4.79 -4.97
N PHE A 141 15.06 4.17 -5.70
CA PHE A 141 14.78 3.70 -7.06
C PHE A 141 13.72 2.59 -7.08
N SER A 142 13.76 1.68 -6.09
CA SER A 142 12.71 0.67 -5.93
C SER A 142 11.34 1.29 -5.66
N ALA A 143 11.27 2.31 -4.81
CA ALA A 143 10.03 3.03 -4.52
C ALA A 143 9.47 3.77 -5.75
N VAL A 144 10.34 4.36 -6.59
CA VAL A 144 9.92 4.99 -7.86
C VAL A 144 9.31 3.95 -8.81
N LEU A 145 9.93 2.78 -8.95
CA LEU A 145 9.40 1.70 -9.79
C LEU A 145 8.08 1.15 -9.25
N ALA A 146 7.98 0.95 -7.94
CA ALA A 146 6.76 0.53 -7.28
C ALA A 146 5.63 1.56 -7.48
N GLY A 147 5.91 2.85 -7.26
CA GLY A 147 4.94 3.92 -7.48
C GLY A 147 4.48 4.03 -8.94
N TRP A 148 5.38 3.82 -9.89
CA TRP A 148 5.00 3.77 -11.30
C TRP A 148 4.08 2.59 -11.61
N LEU A 149 4.40 1.40 -11.10
CA LEU A 149 3.53 0.23 -11.24
C LEU A 149 2.16 0.47 -10.61
N MET A 150 2.11 1.16 -9.46
CA MET A 150 0.86 1.53 -8.80
C MET A 150 -0.02 2.42 -9.69
N ALA A 151 0.55 3.48 -10.24
CA ALA A 151 -0.16 4.41 -11.12
C ALA A 151 -0.66 3.70 -12.40
N LEU A 152 0.15 2.80 -12.99
CA LEU A 152 -0.23 2.03 -14.17
C LEU A 152 -1.44 1.14 -13.92
N GLY A 153 -1.53 0.46 -12.76
CA GLY A 153 -2.71 -0.36 -12.45
C GLY A 153 -3.98 0.45 -12.29
N GLY A 154 -3.89 1.62 -11.64
CA GLY A 154 -5.02 2.56 -11.58
C GLY A 154 -5.49 2.98 -12.98
N TRP A 155 -4.57 3.28 -13.88
CA TRP A 155 -4.91 3.62 -15.27
C TRP A 155 -5.50 2.45 -16.06
N LEU A 156 -4.98 1.24 -15.88
CA LEU A 156 -5.52 0.04 -16.54
C LEU A 156 -6.97 -0.20 -16.13
N VAL A 157 -7.28 -0.07 -14.83
CA VAL A 157 -8.64 -0.23 -14.32
C VAL A 157 -9.57 0.86 -14.84
N LEU A 158 -9.10 2.12 -14.92
CA LEU A 158 -9.88 3.21 -15.53
C LEU A 158 -10.09 3.03 -17.04
N ALA A 159 -9.15 2.38 -17.74
CA ALA A 159 -9.24 2.13 -19.18
C ALA A 159 -10.17 0.95 -19.52
N THR A 160 -10.42 0.05 -18.57
CA THR A 160 -11.41 -1.02 -18.73
C THR A 160 -12.82 -0.51 -18.44
N THR A 161 -13.74 -0.74 -19.39
CA THR A 161 -15.16 -0.45 -19.17
C THR A 161 -15.70 -1.32 -18.03
N PRO A 162 -16.44 -0.75 -17.06
CA PRO A 162 -17.17 -1.56 -16.10
C PRO A 162 -18.18 -2.43 -16.86
N LEU A 163 -18.12 -3.74 -16.65
CA LEU A 163 -19.12 -4.71 -17.15
C LEU A 163 -20.48 -4.45 -16.51
#